data_AF-A0A929CE07-F1
#
_entry.id   AF-A0A929CE07-F1
#
_cell.length_a   1.000
_cell.length_b   1.000
_cell.length_c   1.000
_cell.angle_alpha   90.00
_cell.angle_beta   90.00
_cell.angle_gamma   90.00
#
_symmetry.space_group_name_H-M   'P 1'
#
loop_
_entity.id
_entity.type
_entity.pdbx_description
1 polymer ?
#
loop_
_entity_poly.entity_id
_entity_poly.type
_entity_poly.pdbx_seq_one_letter_code
_entity_poly.pdbx_strand_id
1 'polypeptide(L)' 'MDQIAALIVAKYNYWIYVTLMMIGFYAMIGKRNLVKKLIGLNIFQTAIILMFVSAGVKQGAKIPILDKHHVME' A
#
# COMPACT_ATOMS: atom_id res chain seq x y z
N MET A 1 21.93 12.15 -12.44
CA MET A 1 20.93 11.09 -12.73
C MET A 1 20.88 10.06 -11.60
N ASP A 2 22.02 9.70 -11.01
CA ASP A 2 22.10 8.65 -9.96
C ASP A 2 21.45 9.03 -8.62
N GLN A 3 21.53 10.30 -8.21
CA GLN A 3 20.91 10.77 -6.96
C GLN A 3 19.38 10.75 -7.00
N ILE A 4 18.79 11.00 -8.17
CA ILE A 4 17.32 10.97 -8.35
C ILE A 4 16.84 9.52 -8.32
N ALA A 5 17.55 8.60 -8.98
CA ALA A 5 17.25 7.17 -8.93
C ALA A 5 17.34 6.62 -7.50
N ALA A 6 18.36 7.02 -6.73
CA ALA A 6 18.50 6.63 -5.32
C ALA A 6 17.33 7.12 -4.44
N LEU A 7 16.86 8.35 -4.64
CA LEU A 7 15.69 8.90 -3.93
C LEU A 7 14.39 8.17 -4.29
N ILE A 8 14.21 7.81 -5.56
CA ILE A 8 13.04 7.05 -6.03
C ILE A 8 13.03 5.64 -5.43
N VAL A 9 14.17 4.96 -5.41
CA VAL A 9 14.30 3.63 -4.80
C VAL A 9 14.09 3.70 -3.28
N ALA A 10 14.64 4.72 -2.61
CA ALA A 10 14.47 4.92 -1.17
C ALA A 10 13.01 5.17 -0.75
N LYS A 11 12.17 5.70 -1.64
CA LYS A 11 10.74 5.92 -1.41
C LYS A 11 9.84 5.08 -2.34
N TYR A 12 10.35 3.98 -2.87
CA TYR A 12 9.63 3.14 -3.83
C TYR A 12 8.25 2.69 -3.31
N ASN A 13 8.17 2.29 -2.03
CA ASN A 13 6.91 1.92 -1.40
C ASN A 13 5.85 3.03 -1.47
N TYR A 14 6.26 4.29 -1.30
CA TYR A 14 5.36 5.45 -1.39
C TYR A 14 4.80 5.63 -2.81
N TRP A 15 5.65 5.52 -3.82
CA TRP A 15 5.25 5.66 -5.22
C TRP A 15 4.30 4.56 -5.70
N ILE A 16 4.46 3.33 -5.22
CA ILE A 16 3.63 2.20 -5.62
C ILE A 16 2.17 2.41 -5.22
N TYR A 17 1.88 2.68 -3.95
CA TYR A 17 0.48 2.78 -3.53
C TYR A 17 -0.20 4.04 -4.08
N VAL A 18 0.54 5.14 -4.28
CA VAL A 18 0.00 6.37 -4.90
C VAL A 18 -0.40 6.09 -6.36
N THR A 19 0.47 5.42 -7.13
CA THR A 19 0.15 5.09 -8.54
C THR A 19 -1.02 4.10 -8.64
N LEU A 20 -1.06 3.07 -7.80
CA LEU A 20 -2.20 2.14 -7.68
C LEU A 20 -3.51 2.87 -7.33
N MET A 21 -3.45 3.82 -6.40
CA MET A 21 -4.61 4.62 -5.98
C MET A 21 -5.14 5.46 -7.15
N MET A 22 -4.26 6.10 -7.93
CA MET A 22 -4.64 6.86 -9.12
C MET A 22 -5.25 5.99 -10.21
N ILE A 23 -4.74 4.77 -10.42
CA ILE A 23 -5.30 3.80 -11.37
C ILE A 23 -6.70 3.35 -10.94
N GLY A 24 -6.88 3.01 -9.66
CA GLY A 24 -8.19 2.63 -9.11
C GLY A 24 -9.22 3.75 -9.23
N PHE A 25 -8.81 4.98 -8.94
CA PHE A 25 -9.66 6.17 -9.08
C PHE A 25 -10.06 6.44 -10.53
N TYR A 26 -9.09 6.39 -11.46
CA TYR A 26 -9.36 6.53 -12.90
C TYR A 26 -10.31 5.46 -13.42
N ALA A 27 -10.15 4.20 -13.01
CA ALA A 27 -11.02 3.10 -13.42
C ALA A 27 -12.46 3.27 -12.92
N MET A 28 -12.64 3.87 -11.74
CA MET A 28 -13.95 4.11 -11.13
C MET A 28 -14.73 5.22 -11.83
N ILE A 29 -14.06 6.31 -12.22
CA ILE A 29 -14.70 7.47 -12.88
C ILE A 29 -14.84 7.25 -14.39
N GLY A 30 -13.78 6.78 -15.06
CA GLY A 30 -13.69 6.79 -16.52
C GLY A 30 -14.43 5.65 -17.23
N LYS A 31 -14.81 4.57 -16.54
CA LYS A 31 -15.45 3.40 -17.18
C LYS A 31 -16.98 3.51 -17.11
N ARG A 32 -17.68 3.25 -18.22
CA ARG A 32 -19.16 3.20 -18.25
C ARG A 32 -19.74 1.88 -17.70
N ASN A 33 -18.97 0.79 -17.76
CA ASN A 33 -19.38 -0.52 -17.26
C ASN A 33 -19.18 -0.61 -15.74
N LEU A 34 -20.24 -0.98 -15.02
CA LEU A 34 -20.26 -1.15 -13.56
C LEU A 34 -19.26 -2.20 -13.06
N VAL A 35 -19.06 -3.30 -13.79
CA VAL A 35 -18.09 -4.35 -13.41
C VAL A 35 -16.67 -3.78 -13.40
N LYS A 36 -16.32 -2.97 -14.41
CA LYS A 36 -14.99 -2.33 -14.47
C LYS A 36 -14.80 -1.27 -13.38
N LYS A 37 -15.88 -0.62 -12.95
CA LYS A 37 -15.85 0.27 -11.77
C LYS A 37 -15.65 -0.50 -10.47
N LEU A 38 -16.28 -1.66 -10.30
CA LEU A 38 -16.11 -2.52 -9.12
C LEU A 38 -14.69 -3.07 -8.99
N ILE A 39 -14.07 -3.42 -10.12
CA ILE A 39 -12.65 -3.79 -10.17
C ILE A 39 -11.78 -2.58 -9.79
N GLY A 40 -12.07 -1.39 -10.33
CA GLY A 40 -11.40 -0.15 -9.94
C GLY A 40 -11.51 0.17 -8.45
N LEU A 41 -12.68 -0.09 -7.85
CA LEU A 41 -12.93 0.07 -6.42
C LEU A 41 -12.09 -0.89 -5.57
N ASN A 42 -12.00 -2.17 -5.96
CA ASN A 42 -11.13 -3.13 -5.27
C ASN A 42 -9.66 -2.72 -5.34
N ILE A 43 -9.19 -2.28 -6.51
CA ILE A 43 -7.80 -1.81 -6.69
C ILE A 43 -7.54 -0.59 -5.79
N PHE A 44 -8.47 0.36 -5.74
CA PHE A 44 -8.38 1.54 -4.87
C PHE A 44 -8.31 1.16 -3.38
N GLN A 45 -9.15 0.20 -2.95
CA GLN A 45 -9.14 -0.31 -1.58
C GLN A 45 -7.81 -1.01 -1.23
N THR A 46 -7.29 -1.87 -2.12
CA THR A 46 -5.98 -2.51 -1.91
C THR A 46 -4.85 -1.48 -1.81
N ALA A 47 -4.90 -0.40 -2.60
CA ALA A 47 -3.93 0.69 -2.53
C ALA A 47 -3.94 1.39 -1.16
N ILE A 48 -5.12 1.62 -0.58
CA ILE A 48 -5.25 2.19 0.77
C ILE A 48 -4.63 1.26 1.82
N ILE A 49 -4.87 -0.05 1.73
CA ILE A 49 -4.26 -1.03 2.65
C ILE A 49 -2.73 -0.95 2.57
N LEU A 50 -2.17 -0.93 1.36
CA LEU A 50 -0.73 -0.80 1.15
C LEU A 50 -0.16 0.51 1.70
N MET A 51 -0.89 1.63 1.56
CA MET A 51 -0.52 2.91 2.16
C MET A 51 -0.43 2.81 3.69
N PHE A 52 -1.45 2.24 4.33
CA PHE A 52 -1.48 2.08 5.79
C PHE A 52 -0.35 1.18 6.29
N VAL A 53 -0.12 0.03 5.63
CA VAL A 53 0.98 -0.88 6.00
C VAL A 53 2.32 -0.20 5.82
N SER A 54 2.54 0.49 4.69
CA SER A 54 3.79 1.21 4.42
C SER A 54 4.05 2.33 5.40
N ALA A 55 3.00 3.01 5.89
CA ALA A 55 3.12 4.05 6.92
C ALA A 55 3.29 3.49 8.35
N GLY A 56 2.75 2.29 8.61
CA GLY A 56 2.79 1.64 9.92
C GLY A 56 4.07 0.87 10.24
N VAL A 57 4.85 0.50 9.22
CA VAL A 57 6.12 -0.22 9.41
C VAL A 57 7.19 0.72 9.96
N LYS A 58 7.83 0.32 11.06
CA LYS A 58 8.97 1.00 11.67
C LYS A 58 10.16 0.05 11.78
N GLN A 59 11.39 0.55 11.62
CA GLN A 59 12.60 -0.24 11.85
C GLN A 59 12.67 -0.72 13.30
N GLY A 60 12.94 -2.00 13.52
CA GLY A 60 13.01 -2.62 14.85
C GLY A 60 11.67 -2.91 15.51
N ALA A 61 10.54 -2.68 14.82
CA ALA A 61 9.24 -3.05 15.33
C ALA A 61 9.10 -4.57 15.42
N LYS A 62 8.59 -5.06 16.56
CA LYS A 62 8.16 -6.46 16.73
C LYS A 62 6.71 -6.60 16.32
N ILE A 63 6.36 -7.80 15.83
CA ILE A 63 4.98 -8.14 15.53
C ILE A 63 4.20 -8.09 16.86
N PRO A 64 3.07 -7.37 16.96
CA PRO A 64 2.31 -7.22 18.19
C PRO A 64 1.48 -8.49 18.47
N ILE A 65 2.15 -9.63 18.57
CA ILE A 65 1.59 -10.92 18.95
C ILE A 65 2.23 -11.28 20.29
N LEU A 66 1.39 -11.61 21.27
CA LEU A 66 1.87 -12.08 22.57
C LEU A 66 2.61 -13.40 22.36
N ASP A 67 3.89 -13.42 22.72
CA ASP A 67 4.66 -14.65 22.65
C ASP A 67 4.19 -15.59 23.76
N LYS A 68 3.60 -16.73 23.36
CA LYS A 68 3.08 -17.72 24.32
C LYS A 68 4.18 -18.22 25.26
N HIS A 69 5.42 -18.33 24.81
CA HIS A 69 6.52 -18.80 25.65
C HIS A 69 6.87 -17.80 26.76
N HIS A 70 6.68 -16.50 26.53
CA HIS A 70 6.96 -15.44 27.51
C HIS A 70 5.86 -15.28 28.59
N VAL A 71 4.73 -15.96 28.43
CA VAL A 71 3.55 -15.86 29.32
C VAL A 71 3.39 -17.10 30.20
N MET A 72 4.09 -18.20 29.87
CA MET A 72 4.02 -19.46 30.62
C MET A 72 5.23 -19.70 31.53
N GLU A 73 6.19 -18.77 31.59
CA GLU A 73 7.20 -18.63 32.67
C GLU A 73 6.69 -17.69 33.75
#